data_AF-A0A2N1L9A0-F1
#
_entry.id   AF-A0A2N1L9A0-F1
#
_cell.length_a   1.000
_cell.length_b   1.000
_cell.length_c   1.000
_cell.angle_alpha   90.00
_cell.angle_beta   90.00
_cell.angle_gamma   90.00
#
_symmetry.space_group_name_H-M   'P 1'
#
loop_
_entity.id
_entity.type
_entity.pdbx_description
1 polymer ?
#
loop_
_entity_poly.entity_id
_entity_poly.type
_entity_poly.pdbx_seq_one_letter_code
_entity_poly.pdbx_strand_id
1 'polypeptide(L)'
;MLIYELVYRNIIEIESDISDVLQDGDYSIKLEHLERDRHLILRRLKEKDKVQIDIPYFFMYHYASVLGVFTEHLNHAFLPDEIWSWQNWEKFIADFITSRINMIDVLNKEKLLKLGNFFCGSGSNVTLGQLINFGSVEIYELNHQFPCLNLSAKEEKTAVLKPGYIIINGYSAPFADIFFLVDEPDPILIAIQCRLKKNLLNLKTIEDEHKRNANISHKME
;
A
#
# COMPACT_ATOMS: atom_id res chain seq x y z
N MET A 1 -12.84 -2.28 15.04
CA MET A 1 -12.43 -1.04 14.32
C MET A 1 -10.98 -0.69 14.64
N LEU A 2 -10.59 -0.74 15.92
CA LEU A 2 -9.22 -0.50 16.37
C LEU A 2 -8.16 -1.33 15.64
N ILE A 3 -8.34 -2.65 15.53
CA ILE A 3 -7.32 -3.52 14.90
C ILE A 3 -7.10 -3.15 13.42
N TYR A 4 -8.16 -2.80 12.67
CA TYR A 4 -8.02 -2.30 11.29
C TYR A 4 -7.23 -0.99 11.23
N GLU A 5 -7.44 -0.08 12.18
CA GLU A 5 -6.73 1.20 12.25
C GLU A 5 -5.24 0.99 12.56
N LEU A 6 -4.91 0.06 13.45
CA LEU A 6 -3.53 -0.28 13.80
C LEU A 6 -2.78 -0.92 12.62
N VAL A 7 -3.43 -1.87 11.95
CA VAL A 7 -2.92 -2.51 10.73
C VAL A 7 -2.72 -1.48 9.63
N TYR A 8 -3.71 -0.63 9.38
CA TYR A 8 -3.63 0.44 8.36
C TYR A 8 -2.46 1.39 8.64
N ARG A 9 -2.34 1.91 9.86
CA ARG A 9 -1.25 2.83 10.24
C ARG A 9 0.13 2.19 10.14
N ASN A 10 0.25 0.89 10.49
CA ASN A 10 1.50 0.16 10.35
C ASN A 10 1.91 -0.03 8.88
N ILE A 11 0.99 -0.49 8.02
CA ILE A 11 1.28 -0.75 6.60
C ILE A 11 1.65 0.54 5.86
N ILE A 12 1.00 1.66 6.20
CA ILE A 12 1.21 2.95 5.53
C ILE A 12 2.33 3.78 6.18
N GLU A 13 2.94 3.27 7.26
CA GLU A 13 3.99 3.95 8.02
C GLU A 13 3.58 5.35 8.49
N ILE A 14 2.31 5.52 8.89
CA ILE A 14 1.75 6.82 9.28
C ILE A 14 2.43 7.31 10.57
N GLU A 15 3.07 8.48 10.49
CA GLU A 15 3.50 9.21 11.68
C GLU A 15 2.26 9.68 12.46
N SER A 16 2.22 9.37 13.75
CA SER A 16 1.11 9.68 14.64
C SER A 16 1.62 10.40 15.88
N ASP A 17 0.82 11.27 16.48
CA ASP A 17 1.15 11.82 17.79
C ASP A 17 0.86 10.79 18.87
N ILE A 18 1.70 10.70 19.90
CA ILE A 18 1.51 9.74 21.01
C ILE A 18 0.16 9.92 21.73
N SER A 19 -0.41 11.13 21.63
CA SER A 19 -1.70 11.50 22.22
C SER A 19 -2.91 11.19 21.32
N ASP A 20 -2.70 10.69 20.10
CA ASP A 20 -3.77 10.35 19.16
C ASP A 20 -4.77 9.39 19.80
N VAL A 21 -6.05 9.72 19.61
CA VAL A 21 -7.18 8.93 20.12
C VAL A 21 -7.69 8.00 19.02
N LEU A 22 -7.64 6.70 19.27
CA LEU A 22 -8.23 5.66 18.44
C LEU A 22 -9.58 5.21 19.03
N GLN A 23 -10.50 4.86 18.14
CA GLN A 23 -11.85 4.43 18.51
C GLN A 23 -11.96 2.90 18.48
N ASP A 24 -12.49 2.31 19.55
CA ASP A 24 -12.82 0.90 19.66
C ASP A 24 -14.25 0.71 20.18
N GLY A 25 -15.22 0.69 19.25
CA GLY A 25 -16.63 0.76 19.61
C GLY A 25 -16.95 2.09 20.29
N ASP A 26 -17.50 2.05 21.50
CA ASP A 26 -17.83 3.23 22.30
C ASP A 26 -16.63 3.73 23.14
N TYR A 27 -15.50 3.04 23.10
CA TYR A 27 -14.32 3.37 23.89
C TYR A 27 -13.28 4.13 23.07
N SER A 28 -12.74 5.19 23.68
CA SER A 28 -11.62 5.95 23.13
C SER A 28 -10.32 5.52 23.82
N ILE A 29 -9.35 5.01 23.05
CA ILE A 29 -8.05 4.58 23.55
C ILE A 29 -6.96 5.45 22.92
N LYS A 30 -6.08 6.04 23.73
CA LYS A 30 -4.92 6.76 23.22
C LYS A 30 -3.81 5.82 22.77
N LEU A 31 -3.02 6.22 21.77
CA LEU A 31 -1.84 5.46 21.33
C LEU A 31 -0.89 5.14 22.50
N GLU A 32 -0.63 6.09 23.41
CA GLU A 32 0.20 5.86 24.60
C GLU A 32 -0.23 4.67 25.46
N HIS A 33 -1.52 4.32 25.47
CA HIS A 33 -2.04 3.20 26.26
C HIS A 33 -1.80 1.84 25.59
N LEU A 34 -1.57 1.82 24.27
CA LEU A 34 -1.37 0.60 23.48
C LEU A 34 0.06 0.05 23.58
N GLU A 35 1.04 0.87 23.98
CA GLU A 35 2.42 0.41 24.24
C GLU A 35 2.51 -0.63 25.37
N ARG A 36 1.46 -0.73 26.21
CA ARG A 36 1.37 -1.75 27.27
C ARG A 36 1.08 -3.16 26.74
N ASP A 37 0.63 -3.27 25.50
CA ASP A 37 0.31 -4.53 24.85
C ASP A 37 1.55 -5.07 24.11
N ARG A 38 2.00 -6.29 24.43
CA ARG A 38 3.30 -6.84 24.00
C ARG A 38 3.40 -7.13 22.49
N HIS A 39 2.33 -6.82 21.76
CA HIS A 39 2.16 -7.10 20.34
C HIS A 39 2.26 -5.85 19.47
N LEU A 40 2.47 -4.67 20.08
CA LEU A 40 2.54 -3.39 19.39
C LEU A 40 3.74 -2.58 19.89
N ILE A 41 4.61 -2.15 18.98
CA ILE A 41 5.78 -1.34 19.29
C ILE A 41 5.50 0.08 18.80
N LEU A 42 5.58 1.07 19.69
CA LEU A 42 5.56 2.48 19.28
C LEU A 42 7.00 2.95 19.05
N ARG A 43 7.40 3.03 17.78
CA ARG A 43 8.72 3.55 17.39
C ARG A 43 8.70 5.07 17.47
N ARG A 44 9.39 5.65 18.46
CA ARG A 44 9.54 7.11 18.59
C ARG A 44 10.39 7.68 17.45
N LEU A 45 9.94 8.79 16.87
CA LEU A 45 10.66 9.53 15.83
C LEU A 45 11.57 10.60 16.43
N LYS A 46 12.43 11.22 15.60
CA LYS A 46 13.37 12.27 16.04
C LYS A 46 12.64 13.49 16.63
N GLU A 47 11.43 13.77 16.14
CA GLU A 47 10.55 14.79 16.73
C GLU A 47 9.96 14.26 18.04
N LYS A 48 10.13 15.04 19.12
CA LYS A 48 9.53 14.73 20.41
C LYS A 48 8.01 14.68 20.20
N ASP A 49 7.40 13.58 20.60
CA ASP A 49 5.95 13.30 20.61
C ASP A 49 5.37 12.58 19.38
N LYS A 50 6.15 12.39 18.31
CA LYS A 50 5.74 11.54 17.19
C LYS A 50 6.18 10.09 17.33
N VAL A 51 5.30 9.19 16.94
CA VAL A 51 5.49 7.75 16.93
C VAL A 51 5.01 7.12 15.62
N GLN A 52 5.63 6.01 15.25
CA GLN A 52 5.10 5.08 14.24
C GLN A 52 4.70 3.78 14.92
N ILE A 53 3.61 3.20 14.45
CA ILE A 53 3.15 1.89 14.92
C ILE A 53 3.92 0.82 14.17
N ASP A 54 4.65 0.01 14.92
CA ASP A 54 5.42 -1.13 14.42
C ASP A 54 4.84 -2.42 15.01
N ILE A 55 4.04 -3.14 14.22
CA ILE A 55 3.48 -4.43 14.59
C ILE A 55 4.48 -5.50 14.17
N PRO A 56 4.99 -6.35 15.10
CA PRO A 56 5.89 -7.41 14.73
C PRO A 56 5.26 -8.31 13.67
N TYR A 57 6.08 -8.68 12.68
CA TYR A 57 5.68 -9.40 11.48
C TYR A 57 4.70 -10.57 11.70
N PHE A 58 4.96 -11.41 12.70
CA PHE A 58 4.11 -12.56 13.04
C PHE A 58 2.67 -12.14 13.42
N PHE A 59 2.52 -11.07 14.19
CA PHE A 59 1.20 -10.55 14.57
C PHE A 59 0.51 -9.87 13.39
N MET A 60 1.26 -9.18 12.53
CA MET A 60 0.71 -8.56 11.32
C MET A 60 0.09 -9.62 10.40
N TYR A 61 0.79 -10.73 10.15
CA TYR A 61 0.26 -11.86 9.37
C TYR A 61 -1.05 -12.40 9.97
N HIS A 62 -1.08 -12.65 11.29
CA HIS A 62 -2.27 -13.16 11.95
C HIS A 62 -3.45 -12.19 11.89
N TYR A 63 -3.22 -10.89 12.12
CA TYR A 63 -4.25 -9.88 12.04
C TYR A 63 -4.82 -9.78 10.63
N ALA A 64 -3.96 -9.70 9.62
CA ALA A 64 -4.43 -9.60 8.24
C ALA A 64 -5.24 -10.83 7.80
N SER A 65 -4.81 -12.03 8.20
CA SER A 65 -5.51 -13.28 7.90
C SER A 65 -6.90 -13.33 8.54
N VAL A 66 -7.02 -13.01 9.83
CA VAL A 66 -8.31 -13.01 10.55
C VAL A 66 -9.25 -11.93 10.04
N LEU A 67 -8.72 -10.74 9.73
CA LEU A 67 -9.51 -9.60 9.28
C LEU A 67 -9.88 -9.68 7.78
N GLY A 68 -9.35 -10.67 7.05
CA GLY A 68 -9.52 -10.74 5.60
C GLY A 68 -9.02 -9.49 4.87
N VAL A 69 -8.03 -8.79 5.45
CA VAL A 69 -7.47 -7.55 4.88
C VAL A 69 -6.71 -7.85 3.60
N PHE A 70 -6.08 -9.02 3.55
CA PHE A 70 -5.20 -9.45 2.48
C PHE A 70 -5.79 -10.64 1.74
N THR A 71 -5.69 -10.60 0.42
CA THR A 71 -5.99 -11.74 -0.46
C THR A 71 -5.00 -12.89 -0.21
N GLU A 72 -5.29 -14.07 -0.76
CA GLU A 72 -4.40 -15.23 -0.69
C GLU A 72 -2.97 -14.89 -1.12
N HIS A 73 -2.79 -14.16 -2.24
CA HIS A 73 -1.46 -13.76 -2.71
C HIS A 73 -0.74 -12.83 -1.72
N LEU A 74 -1.42 -11.88 -1.08
CA LEU A 74 -0.79 -11.06 -0.04
C LEU A 74 -0.36 -11.90 1.17
N ASN A 75 -1.15 -12.92 1.56
CA ASN A 75 -0.79 -13.83 2.65
C ASN A 75 0.48 -14.64 2.34
N HIS A 76 0.65 -15.03 1.07
CA HIS A 76 1.85 -15.69 0.56
C HIS A 76 3.12 -14.83 0.68
N ALA A 77 3.00 -13.50 0.57
CA ALA A 77 4.16 -12.60 0.72
C ALA A 77 4.74 -12.63 2.15
N PHE A 78 3.98 -13.18 3.11
CA PHE A 78 4.45 -13.40 4.46
C PHE A 78 5.18 -14.74 4.66
N LEU A 79 5.41 -15.53 3.60
CA LEU A 79 6.15 -16.79 3.68
C LEU A 79 7.62 -16.57 3.27
N PRO A 80 8.60 -16.88 4.15
CA PRO A 80 10.01 -16.52 3.95
C PRO A 80 10.71 -17.25 2.78
N ASP A 81 10.15 -18.36 2.31
CA ASP A 81 10.76 -19.21 1.27
C ASP A 81 10.02 -19.17 -0.08
N GLU A 82 9.08 -18.23 -0.25
CA GLU A 82 8.29 -18.18 -1.47
C GLU A 82 9.07 -17.56 -2.64
N ILE A 83 9.27 -18.34 -3.71
CA ILE A 83 9.86 -17.84 -4.95
C ILE A 83 8.75 -17.21 -5.78
N TRP A 84 8.73 -15.88 -5.81
CA TRP A 84 7.75 -15.11 -6.56
C TRP A 84 8.02 -15.19 -8.06
N SER A 85 7.07 -15.77 -8.81
CA SER A 85 7.00 -15.53 -10.24
C SER A 85 6.71 -14.05 -10.49
N TRP A 86 7.11 -13.53 -11.66
CA TRP A 86 6.80 -12.14 -12.03
C TRP A 86 5.29 -11.86 -12.01
N GLN A 87 4.49 -12.84 -12.44
CA GLN A 87 3.03 -12.74 -12.47
C GLN A 87 2.45 -12.70 -11.05
N ASN A 88 2.97 -13.50 -10.12
CA ASN A 88 2.54 -13.44 -8.72
C ASN A 88 2.92 -12.11 -8.10
N TRP A 89 4.07 -11.54 -8.48
CA TRP A 89 4.51 -10.23 -8.01
C TRP A 89 3.58 -9.09 -8.49
N GLU A 90 3.14 -9.12 -9.75
CA GLU A 90 2.15 -8.17 -10.28
C GLU A 90 0.80 -8.31 -9.55
N LYS A 91 0.33 -9.53 -9.31
CA LYS A 91 -0.88 -9.80 -8.53
C LYS A 91 -0.76 -9.26 -7.10
N PHE A 92 0.38 -9.50 -6.45
CA PHE A 92 0.65 -8.99 -5.12
C PHE A 92 0.55 -7.46 -5.05
N ILE A 93 1.15 -6.73 -6.00
CA ILE A 93 1.08 -5.26 -6.00
C ILE A 93 -0.36 -4.78 -6.25
N ALA A 94 -1.10 -5.41 -7.17
CA ALA A 94 -2.51 -5.06 -7.42
C ALA A 94 -3.39 -5.32 -6.20
N ASP A 95 -3.20 -6.47 -5.55
CA ASP A 95 -3.87 -6.85 -4.32
C ASP A 95 -3.53 -5.89 -3.17
N PHE A 96 -2.28 -5.45 -3.05
CA PHE A 96 -1.84 -4.50 -2.02
C PHE A 96 -2.57 -3.15 -2.15
N ILE A 97 -2.62 -2.62 -3.37
CA ILE A 97 -3.33 -1.37 -3.67
C ILE A 97 -4.81 -1.50 -3.34
N THR A 98 -5.42 -2.62 -3.75
CA THR A 98 -6.85 -2.93 -3.50
C THR A 98 -7.15 -3.00 -2.01
N SER A 99 -6.33 -3.74 -1.26
CA SER A 99 -6.47 -3.94 0.19
C SER A 99 -6.41 -2.62 0.95
N ARG A 100 -5.52 -1.72 0.52
CA ARG A 100 -5.41 -0.39 1.10
C ARG A 100 -6.67 0.45 0.90
N ILE A 101 -7.22 0.46 -0.32
CA ILE A 101 -8.44 1.21 -0.61
C ILE A 101 -9.61 0.64 0.20
N ASN A 102 -9.70 -0.68 0.30
CA ASN A 102 -10.71 -1.34 1.14
C ASN A 102 -10.55 -0.97 2.62
N MET A 103 -9.33 -0.84 3.15
CA MET A 103 -9.12 -0.40 4.53
C MET A 103 -9.59 1.04 4.77
N ILE A 104 -9.34 1.95 3.83
CA ILE A 104 -9.85 3.34 3.89
C ILE A 104 -11.38 3.34 3.98
N ASP A 105 -12.03 2.51 3.17
CA ASP A 105 -13.49 2.36 3.15
C ASP A 105 -14.04 1.76 4.46
N VAL A 106 -13.45 0.65 4.94
CA VAL A 106 -13.85 -0.01 6.21
C VAL A 106 -13.69 0.93 7.40
N LEU A 107 -12.64 1.76 7.40
CA LEU A 107 -12.36 2.73 8.46
C LEU A 107 -13.13 4.05 8.30
N ASN A 108 -13.94 4.18 7.24
CA ASN A 108 -14.72 5.37 6.91
C ASN A 108 -13.85 6.65 6.91
N LYS A 109 -12.64 6.54 6.37
CA LYS A 109 -11.68 7.65 6.29
C LYS A 109 -12.01 8.56 5.10
N GLU A 110 -11.41 9.75 5.10
CA GLU A 110 -11.47 10.65 3.94
C GLU A 110 -10.91 9.94 2.70
N LYS A 111 -11.74 9.81 1.67
CA LYS A 111 -11.37 9.15 0.41
C LYS A 111 -10.55 10.06 -0.51
N LEU A 112 -10.67 11.38 -0.32
CA LEU A 112 -9.90 12.38 -1.06
C LEU A 112 -8.50 12.48 -0.43
N LEU A 113 -7.52 11.84 -1.07
CA LEU A 113 -6.16 11.74 -0.55
C LEU A 113 -5.19 12.46 -1.48
N LYS A 114 -4.09 12.99 -0.93
CA LYS A 114 -2.95 13.38 -1.78
C LYS A 114 -2.28 12.12 -2.30
N LEU A 115 -1.88 12.10 -3.57
CA LEU A 115 -1.17 10.98 -4.18
C LEU A 115 0.08 10.60 -3.40
N GLY A 116 0.81 11.58 -2.84
CA GLY A 116 1.99 11.32 -1.99
C GLY A 116 1.67 10.72 -0.62
N ASN A 117 0.48 10.94 -0.10
CA ASN A 117 0.01 10.24 1.11
C ASN A 117 -0.39 8.80 0.76
N PHE A 118 -0.85 8.58 -0.48
CA PHE A 118 -1.06 7.23 -0.99
C PHE A 118 0.31 6.58 -1.28
N PHE A 119 0.99 6.91 -2.37
CA PHE A 119 2.31 6.36 -2.68
C PHE A 119 3.45 7.09 -1.92
N CYS A 120 3.60 6.79 -0.62
CA CYS A 120 4.67 7.34 0.20
C CYS A 120 6.06 7.07 -0.44
N GLY A 121 6.91 8.10 -0.51
CA GLY A 121 8.32 7.96 -0.86
C GLY A 121 8.68 7.93 -2.35
N SER A 122 7.76 8.22 -3.28
CA SER A 122 8.11 8.29 -4.72
C SER A 122 7.31 9.31 -5.50
N GLY A 123 7.97 10.12 -6.34
CA GLY A 123 7.35 11.08 -7.24
C GLY A 123 7.91 12.50 -7.12
N SER A 124 7.52 13.38 -8.06
CA SER A 124 7.83 14.81 -7.98
C SER A 124 6.84 15.53 -7.05
N ASN A 125 7.24 16.62 -6.41
CA ASN A 125 6.35 17.41 -5.54
C ASN A 125 5.03 17.83 -6.22
N VAL A 126 5.07 18.05 -7.54
CA VAL A 126 3.89 18.41 -8.33
C VAL A 126 2.92 17.23 -8.45
N THR A 127 3.43 16.04 -8.75
CA THR A 127 2.61 14.82 -8.87
C THR A 127 2.08 14.37 -7.50
N LEU A 128 2.90 14.47 -6.45
CA LEU A 128 2.52 14.04 -5.10
C LEU A 128 1.46 14.93 -4.45
N GLY A 129 1.35 16.18 -4.88
CA GLY A 129 0.33 17.11 -4.42
C GLY A 129 -1.05 16.90 -5.05
N GLN A 130 -1.17 16.06 -6.09
CA GLN A 130 -2.45 15.79 -6.74
C GLN A 130 -3.39 15.08 -5.78
N LEU A 131 -4.65 15.49 -5.77
CA LEU A 131 -5.70 14.81 -5.04
C LEU A 131 -6.21 13.63 -5.88
N ILE A 132 -6.53 12.54 -5.21
CA ILE A 132 -7.09 11.33 -5.81
C ILE A 132 -8.24 10.85 -4.95
N ASN A 133 -9.30 10.38 -5.59
CA ASN A 133 -10.41 9.72 -4.93
C ASN A 133 -10.59 8.32 -5.51
N PHE A 134 -10.82 7.35 -4.62
CA PHE A 134 -11.02 5.97 -4.98
C PHE A 134 -12.48 5.55 -4.80
N GLY A 135 -13.04 4.95 -5.84
CA GLY A 135 -14.27 4.17 -5.74
C GLY A 135 -14.01 2.76 -5.20
N SER A 136 -15.06 1.93 -5.20
CA SER A 136 -14.91 0.48 -4.99
C SER A 136 -13.96 -0.09 -6.03
N VAL A 137 -13.05 -0.94 -5.58
CA VAL A 137 -11.99 -1.49 -6.45
C VAL A 137 -12.20 -2.96 -6.81
N GLU A 138 -11.87 -3.30 -8.05
CA GLU A 138 -11.84 -4.68 -8.55
C GLU A 138 -10.63 -4.88 -9.46
N ILE A 139 -10.03 -6.06 -9.38
CA ILE A 139 -8.83 -6.42 -10.15
C ILE A 139 -9.21 -7.13 -11.45
N TYR A 140 -8.58 -6.72 -12.56
CA TYR A 140 -8.74 -7.32 -13.88
C TYR A 140 -7.38 -7.67 -14.46
N GLU A 141 -7.20 -8.90 -14.93
CA GLU A 141 -6.01 -9.30 -15.68
C GLU A 141 -6.28 -9.23 -17.18
N LEU A 142 -5.45 -8.55 -17.97
CA LEU A 142 -5.67 -8.46 -19.42
C LEU A 142 -5.14 -9.69 -20.18
N ASN A 143 -5.81 -10.00 -21.29
CA ASN A 143 -5.30 -10.95 -22.29
C ASN A 143 -4.23 -10.34 -23.21
N HIS A 144 -4.29 -9.02 -23.41
CA HIS A 144 -3.44 -8.29 -24.36
C HIS A 144 -2.75 -7.11 -23.67
N GLN A 145 -1.60 -6.70 -24.21
CA GLN A 145 -0.87 -5.53 -23.71
C GLN A 145 -1.63 -4.23 -24.02
N PHE A 146 -1.88 -3.41 -23.02
CA PHE A 146 -2.33 -2.03 -23.16
C PHE A 146 -1.13 -1.11 -23.44
N PRO A 147 -1.25 -0.10 -24.32
CA PRO A 147 -2.46 0.32 -25.05
C PRO A 147 -2.86 -0.62 -26.19
N CYS A 148 -4.12 -1.03 -26.23
CA CYS A 148 -4.71 -1.78 -27.34
C CYS A 148 -6.15 -1.33 -27.63
N LEU A 149 -6.62 -1.56 -28.87
CA LEU A 149 -7.96 -1.14 -29.32
C LEU A 149 -9.10 -1.92 -28.64
N ASN A 150 -8.87 -3.20 -28.32
CA ASN A 150 -9.88 -4.08 -27.73
C ASN A 150 -9.36 -4.65 -26.41
N LEU A 151 -9.67 -3.94 -25.32
CA LEU A 151 -9.40 -4.40 -23.96
C LEU A 151 -10.29 -5.61 -23.65
N SER A 152 -9.67 -6.73 -23.28
CA SER A 152 -10.35 -7.94 -22.80
C SER A 152 -9.60 -8.48 -21.60
N ALA A 153 -10.34 -8.88 -20.57
CA ALA A 153 -9.77 -9.51 -19.39
C ALA A 153 -9.77 -11.05 -19.52
N LYS A 154 -8.92 -11.69 -18.74
CA LYS A 154 -9.04 -13.10 -18.41
C LYS A 154 -10.39 -13.33 -17.72
N GLU A 155 -10.91 -14.55 -17.81
CA GLU A 155 -12.23 -14.96 -17.25
C GLU A 155 -13.47 -14.43 -18.00
N GLU A 156 -13.37 -14.17 -19.30
CA GLU A 156 -14.49 -13.68 -20.14
C GLU A 156 -15.11 -12.35 -19.70
N LYS A 157 -14.48 -11.63 -18.77
CA LYS A 157 -14.90 -10.29 -18.38
C LYS A 157 -14.51 -9.28 -19.47
N THR A 158 -15.43 -8.36 -19.77
CA THR A 158 -15.09 -7.19 -20.59
C THR A 158 -14.30 -6.21 -19.72
N ALA A 159 -13.00 -6.04 -20.01
CA ALA A 159 -12.19 -5.04 -19.33
C ALA A 159 -12.58 -3.65 -19.85
N VAL A 160 -13.09 -2.79 -18.98
CA VAL A 160 -13.32 -1.38 -19.30
C VAL A 160 -12.43 -0.54 -18.37
N LEU A 161 -11.73 0.45 -18.94
CA LEU A 161 -11.00 1.41 -18.14
C LEU A 161 -12.02 2.36 -17.48
N LYS A 162 -12.26 2.16 -16.18
CA LYS A 162 -13.15 2.98 -15.35
C LYS A 162 -12.50 3.24 -13.99
N PRO A 163 -12.91 4.31 -13.29
CA PRO A 163 -12.45 4.54 -11.92
C PRO A 163 -12.72 3.32 -11.04
N GLY A 164 -11.73 2.94 -10.22
CA GLY A 164 -11.80 1.75 -9.36
C GLY A 164 -11.35 0.43 -10.02
N TYR A 165 -11.09 0.40 -11.32
CA TYR A 165 -10.65 -0.83 -11.97
C TYR A 165 -9.12 -0.91 -11.93
N ILE A 166 -8.59 -1.86 -11.17
CA ILE A 166 -7.14 -2.12 -11.07
C ILE A 166 -6.77 -3.15 -12.12
N ILE A 167 -6.01 -2.74 -13.12
CA ILE A 167 -5.73 -3.56 -14.30
C ILE A 167 -4.29 -4.06 -14.23
N ILE A 168 -4.12 -5.38 -14.20
CA ILE A 168 -2.84 -6.06 -14.44
C ILE A 168 -2.70 -6.23 -15.96
N ASN A 169 -1.63 -5.67 -16.52
CA ASN A 169 -1.42 -5.61 -17.96
C ASN A 169 -1.02 -6.98 -18.53
N GLY A 170 -1.11 -7.10 -19.86
CA GLY A 170 -0.57 -8.25 -20.57
C GLY A 170 0.95 -8.38 -20.37
N TYR A 171 1.43 -9.62 -20.29
CA TYR A 171 2.84 -9.93 -20.04
C TYR A 171 3.81 -9.14 -20.93
N SER A 172 4.86 -8.57 -20.34
CA SER A 172 5.89 -7.75 -21.03
C SER A 172 5.37 -6.46 -21.67
N ALA A 173 4.30 -5.86 -21.15
CA ALA A 173 3.82 -4.58 -21.66
C ALA A 173 4.86 -3.47 -21.45
N PRO A 174 5.16 -2.65 -22.48
CA PRO A 174 6.15 -1.58 -22.38
C PRO A 174 5.64 -0.34 -21.64
N PHE A 175 4.32 -0.22 -21.46
CA PHE A 175 3.66 0.95 -20.89
C PHE A 175 3.66 0.93 -19.36
N ALA A 176 3.13 -0.15 -18.77
CA ALA A 176 3.04 -0.37 -17.33
C ALA A 176 2.66 -1.82 -17.07
N ASP A 177 3.08 -2.37 -15.93
CA ASP A 177 2.68 -3.70 -15.49
C ASP A 177 1.29 -3.66 -14.82
N ILE A 178 0.99 -2.58 -14.10
CA ILE A 178 -0.31 -2.34 -13.46
C ILE A 178 -0.76 -0.91 -13.76
N PHE A 179 -2.03 -0.71 -14.07
CA PHE A 179 -2.58 0.64 -14.25
C PHE A 179 -4.04 0.73 -13.83
N PHE A 180 -4.48 1.92 -13.45
CA PHE A 180 -5.86 2.17 -13.03
C PHE A 180 -6.21 3.65 -13.10
N LEU A 181 -7.51 3.93 -13.14
CA LEU A 181 -8.05 5.29 -13.18
C LEU A 181 -8.55 5.68 -11.79
N VAL A 182 -8.30 6.92 -11.39
CA VAL A 182 -8.86 7.54 -10.18
C VAL A 182 -9.57 8.85 -10.54
N ASP A 183 -10.54 9.24 -9.71
CA ASP A 183 -11.34 10.45 -9.94
C ASP A 183 -10.76 11.69 -9.24
N GLU A 184 -11.07 12.86 -9.83
CA GLU A 184 -10.95 14.27 -9.38
C GLU A 184 -9.59 15.00 -9.41
N PRO A 185 -9.55 16.28 -9.87
CA PRO A 185 -10.59 17.03 -10.62
C PRO A 185 -10.66 16.65 -12.11
N ASP A 186 -9.66 15.94 -12.62
CA ASP A 186 -9.63 15.29 -13.94
C ASP A 186 -9.30 13.80 -13.74
N PRO A 187 -9.76 12.88 -14.60
CA PRO A 187 -9.41 11.47 -14.49
C PRO A 187 -7.89 11.28 -14.58
N ILE A 188 -7.27 10.76 -13.52
CA ILE A 188 -5.82 10.50 -13.49
C ILE A 188 -5.59 9.02 -13.78
N LEU A 189 -4.88 8.72 -14.86
CA LEU A 189 -4.37 7.39 -15.13
C LEU A 189 -3.08 7.17 -14.34
N ILE A 190 -3.14 6.29 -13.35
CA ILE A 190 -1.98 5.85 -12.59
C ILE A 190 -1.41 4.61 -13.26
N ALA A 191 -0.13 4.67 -13.61
CA ALA A 191 0.59 3.61 -14.31
C ALA A 191 1.84 3.22 -13.51
N ILE A 192 1.93 1.95 -13.13
CA ILE A 192 2.95 1.40 -12.24
C ILE A 192 3.77 0.38 -13.02
N GLN A 193 5.08 0.65 -13.10
CA GLN A 193 6.06 -0.36 -13.51
C GLN A 193 6.52 -1.10 -12.26
N CYS A 194 6.19 -2.38 -12.18
CA CYS A 194 6.64 -3.27 -11.12
C CYS A 194 8.16 -3.43 -11.21
N ARG A 195 8.82 -3.55 -10.06
CA ARG A 195 10.24 -3.87 -9.99
C ARG A 195 10.44 -4.96 -8.95
N LEU A 196 10.91 -6.12 -9.39
CA LEU A 196 11.37 -7.18 -8.49
C LEU A 196 12.89 -7.05 -8.36
N LYS A 197 13.39 -6.74 -7.17
CA LYS A 197 14.83 -6.73 -6.90
C LYS A 197 15.27 -8.20 -6.77
N LYS A 198 15.75 -8.78 -7.88
CA LYS A 198 16.17 -10.20 -7.95
C LYS A 198 17.34 -10.56 -7.05
N ASN A 199 18.13 -9.58 -6.61
CA ASN A 199 19.23 -9.82 -5.69
C ASN A 199 18.67 -9.83 -4.27
N LEU A 200 18.84 -10.95 -3.57
CA LEU A 200 18.76 -11.02 -2.11
C LEU A 200 19.42 -9.76 -1.53
N LEU A 201 18.73 -9.09 -0.62
CA LEU A 201 19.25 -7.95 0.13
C LEU A 201 20.51 -8.42 0.86
N ASN A 202 21.67 -8.26 0.23
CA ASN A 202 22.93 -8.50 0.91
C ASN A 202 23.22 -7.30 1.83
N LEU A 203 24.01 -7.52 2.87
CA LEU A 203 24.39 -6.50 3.85
C LEU A 203 24.82 -5.20 3.20
N LYS A 204 25.62 -5.28 2.12
CA LYS A 204 26.06 -4.10 1.36
C LYS A 204 24.91 -3.32 0.74
N THR A 205 23.92 -4.00 0.17
CA THR A 205 22.73 -3.36 -0.41
C THR A 205 21.90 -2.69 0.69
N ILE A 206 21.73 -3.34 1.85
CA ILE A 206 21.05 -2.76 3.00
C ILE A 206 21.81 -1.53 3.51
N GLU A 207 23.13 -1.61 3.63
CA GLU A 207 23.99 -0.49 4.03
C GLU A 207 23.96 0.66 3.03
N ASP A 208 23.94 0.38 1.73
CA ASP A 208 23.88 1.39 0.67
C ASP A 208 22.52 2.10 0.64
N GLU A 209 21.40 1.36 0.78
CA GLU A 209 20.08 1.98 0.92
C GLU A 209 19.97 2.74 2.26
N HIS A 210 20.53 2.21 3.35
CA HIS A 210 20.58 2.90 4.65
C HIS A 210 21.34 4.23 4.54
N LYS A 211 22.50 4.26 3.88
CA LYS A 211 23.26 5.49 3.62
C LYS A 211 22.49 6.48 2.73
N ARG A 212 21.78 6.00 1.70
CA ARG A 212 20.92 6.85 0.86
C ARG A 212 19.80 7.49 1.67
N ASN A 213 19.12 6.72 2.51
CA ASN A 213 18.03 7.19 3.35
C ASN A 213 18.53 8.13 4.47
N ALA A 214 19.70 7.85 5.06
CA ALA A 214 20.35 8.75 6.00
C ALA A 214 20.68 10.12 5.37
N ASN A 215 21.06 10.15 4.08
CA ASN A 215 21.34 11.39 3.35
C ASN A 215 20.09 12.18 2.95
N ILE A 216 18.89 11.56 2.90
CA ILE A 216 17.63 12.29 2.68
C ILE A 216 17.29 13.12 3.92
N SER A 217 17.56 12.59 5.12
CA SER A 217 17.31 13.31 6.36
C SER A 217 18.16 14.58 6.57
N HIS A 218 19.25 14.74 5.82
CA HIS A 218 20.07 15.96 5.79
C HIS A 218 19.68 16.97 4.71
N LYS A 219 18.78 16.62 3.79
CA LYS A 219 18.29 17.51 2.72
C LYS A 219 16.94 18.17 3.04
N MET A 220 16.38 17.87 4.21
CA MET A 220 15.13 18.45 4.70
C MET A 220 15.34 19.46 5.84
N GLU A 221 16.60 19.85 6.11
CA GLU A 221 16.97 21.09 6.82
C GLU A 221 17.18 22.21 5.80
#